data_AF-A0AA37QU92-F1
#
_entry.id   AF-A0AA37QU92-F1
#
_cell.length_a   1.000
_cell.length_b   1.000
_cell.length_c   1.000
_cell.angle_alpha   90.00
_cell.angle_beta   90.00
_cell.angle_gamma   90.00
#
_symmetry.space_group_name_H-M   'P 1'
#
loop_
_entity.id
_entity.type
_entity.pdbx_description
1 polymer ?
#
loop_
_entity_poly.entity_id
_entity_poly.type
_entity_poly.pdbx_seq_one_letter_code
_entity_poly.pdbx_strand_id
1 'polypeptide(L)'
;MKRHSAEEIAAKLREAGDLIASGQSQAKACKALGVSVMTYHRWRKSQSSTVEAGVLQGAAADTALRAVLEQKADADEKRIDELRVENERLRRIVTDLLLEKMKIEEQLGLTGREKNVGRG
;
A
#
# COMPACT_ATOMS: atom_id res chain seq x y z
N MET A 1 -25.25 -23.07 30.88
CA MET A 1 -24.34 -22.33 29.98
C MET A 1 -23.50 -23.36 29.24
N LYS A 2 -23.77 -23.63 27.95
CA LYS A 2 -23.03 -24.66 27.18
C LYS A 2 -21.59 -24.17 27.01
N ARG A 3 -20.63 -24.85 27.62
CA ARG A 3 -19.20 -24.56 27.47
C ARG A 3 -18.81 -25.06 26.08
N HIS A 4 -18.64 -24.15 25.13
CA HIS A 4 -17.97 -24.50 23.89
C HIS A 4 -16.50 -24.80 24.23
N SER A 5 -16.00 -25.96 23.79
CA SER A 5 -14.59 -26.30 23.96
C SER A 5 -13.73 -25.30 23.16
N ALA A 6 -12.48 -25.06 23.57
CA ALA A 6 -11.58 -24.16 22.86
C ALA A 6 -11.42 -24.56 21.37
N GLU A 7 -11.46 -25.86 21.08
CA GLU A 7 -11.42 -26.42 19.74
C GLU A 7 -12.70 -26.12 18.94
N GLU A 8 -13.87 -26.23 19.56
CA GLU A 8 -15.16 -25.90 18.93
C GLU A 8 -15.25 -24.38 18.62
N ILE A 9 -14.68 -23.55 19.49
CA ILE A 9 -14.56 -22.10 19.28
C ILE A 9 -13.64 -21.81 18.08
N ALA A 10 -12.49 -22.48 17.98
CA ALA A 10 -11.56 -22.31 16.86
C ALA A 10 -12.16 -22.77 15.52
N ALA A 11 -12.87 -23.90 15.50
CA ALA A 11 -13.56 -24.39 14.31
C ALA A 11 -14.60 -23.37 13.80
N LYS A 12 -15.44 -22.85 14.70
CA LYS A 12 -16.45 -21.83 14.37
C LYS A 12 -15.84 -20.50 13.93
N LEU A 13 -14.70 -20.09 14.49
CA LEU A 13 -14.00 -18.88 14.05
C LEU A 13 -13.41 -19.04 12.64
N ARG A 14 -12.89 -20.22 12.31
CA ARG A 14 -12.38 -20.53 10.96
C ARG A 14 -13.52 -20.53 9.93
N GLU A 15 -14.60 -21.24 10.23
CA GLU A 15 -15.78 -21.30 9.36
C GLU A 15 -16.42 -19.91 9.15
N ALA A 16 -16.46 -19.09 10.21
CA ALA A 16 -16.87 -17.68 10.09
C ALA A 16 -15.93 -16.87 9.19
N GLY A 17 -14.61 -17.11 9.29
CA GLY A 17 -13.60 -16.50 8.44
C GLY A 17 -13.79 -16.86 6.96
N ASP A 18 -14.06 -18.14 6.67
CA ASP A 18 -14.29 -18.62 5.31
C ASP A 18 -15.58 -18.02 4.70
N LEU A 19 -16.64 -17.90 5.50
CA LEU A 19 -17.87 -17.22 5.10
C LEU A 19 -17.65 -15.72 4.83
N ILE A 20 -16.82 -15.05 5.64
CA ILE A 20 -16.45 -13.65 5.40
C ILE A 20 -15.57 -13.52 4.15
N ALA A 21 -14.63 -14.44 3.93
CA ALA A 21 -13.77 -14.49 2.75
C ALA A 21 -14.57 -14.74 1.45
N SER A 22 -15.66 -15.50 1.54
CA SER A 22 -16.63 -15.66 0.44
C SER A 22 -17.55 -14.45 0.24
N GLY A 23 -17.33 -13.35 0.97
CA GLY A 23 -18.02 -12.08 0.81
C GLY A 23 -19.27 -11.90 1.67
N GLN A 24 -19.54 -12.80 2.63
CA GLN A 24 -20.66 -12.61 3.55
C GLN A 24 -20.31 -11.62 4.67
N SER A 25 -21.30 -10.83 5.10
CA SER A 25 -21.11 -9.96 6.25
C SER A 25 -20.95 -10.79 7.53
N GLN A 26 -20.14 -10.27 8.46
CA GLN A 26 -19.88 -10.92 9.76
C GLN A 26 -21.18 -11.26 10.52
N ALA A 27 -22.20 -10.41 10.44
CA ALA A 27 -23.51 -10.66 11.05
C ALA A 27 -24.22 -11.88 10.42
N LYS A 28 -24.12 -12.05 9.10
CA LYS A 28 -24.70 -13.19 8.37
C LYS A 28 -23.96 -14.49 8.69
N ALA A 29 -22.63 -14.43 8.73
CA ALA A 29 -21.80 -15.57 9.14
C ALA A 29 -22.09 -16.00 10.59
N CYS A 30 -22.15 -15.05 11.53
CA CYS A 30 -22.49 -15.33 12.92
C CYS A 30 -23.89 -15.96 13.06
N LYS A 31 -24.87 -15.45 12.30
CA LYS A 31 -26.23 -15.99 12.28
C LYS A 31 -26.28 -17.43 11.72
N ALA A 32 -25.53 -17.72 10.67
CA ALA A 32 -25.43 -19.07 10.09
C ALA A 32 -24.82 -20.08 11.07
N LEU A 33 -23.85 -19.64 11.87
CA LEU A 33 -23.15 -20.47 12.85
C LEU A 33 -23.89 -20.59 14.21
N GLY A 34 -25.02 -19.91 14.37
CA GLY A 34 -25.78 -19.89 15.62
C GLY A 34 -25.04 -19.18 16.77
N VAL A 35 -24.13 -18.25 16.45
CA VAL A 35 -23.31 -17.51 17.43
C VAL A 35 -23.64 -16.01 17.35
N SER A 36 -23.66 -15.32 18.49
CA SER A 36 -23.80 -13.86 18.49
C SER A 36 -22.51 -13.17 18.01
N VAL A 37 -22.65 -12.06 17.28
CA VAL A 37 -21.53 -11.21 16.84
C VAL A 37 -20.64 -10.80 18.03
N MET A 38 -21.23 -10.53 19.18
CA MET A 38 -20.52 -10.20 20.42
C MET A 38 -19.64 -11.36 20.92
N THR A 39 -20.15 -12.59 20.84
CA THR A 39 -19.43 -13.81 21.22
C THR A 39 -18.28 -14.08 20.25
N TYR A 40 -18.50 -13.90 18.96
CA TYR A 40 -17.46 -13.98 17.93
C TYR A 40 -16.32 -12.98 18.19
N HIS A 41 -16.63 -11.72 18.49
CA HIS A 41 -15.61 -10.72 18.82
C HIS A 41 -14.80 -11.08 20.06
N ARG A 42 -15.46 -11.60 21.10
CA ARG A 42 -14.79 -12.05 22.33
C ARG A 42 -13.84 -13.21 22.05
N TRP A 43 -14.26 -14.20 21.26
CA TRP A 43 -13.43 -15.33 20.87
C TRP A 43 -12.23 -14.91 20.02
N ARG A 44 -12.43 -14.01 19.04
CA ARG A 44 -11.34 -13.48 18.22
C ARG A 44 -10.29 -12.76 19.06
N LYS A 45 -10.71 -11.94 20.03
CA LYS A 45 -9.80 -11.23 20.95
C LYS A 45 -9.04 -12.19 21.88
N SER A 46 -9.73 -13.22 22.40
CA SER A 46 -9.10 -14.22 23.26
C SER A 46 -8.14 -15.14 22.49
N GLN A 47 -8.43 -15.45 21.23
CA GLN A 47 -7.52 -16.22 20.39
C GLN A 47 -6.38 -15.37 19.85
N SER A 48 -6.59 -14.10 19.50
CA SER A 48 -5.48 -13.22 19.11
C SER A 48 -4.47 -13.09 20.26
N SER A 49 -4.91 -12.98 21.52
CA SER A 49 -3.99 -13.00 22.66
C SER A 49 -3.23 -14.33 22.84
N THR A 50 -3.79 -15.45 22.38
CA THR A 50 -3.12 -16.77 22.43
C THR A 50 -2.21 -17.00 21.22
N VAL A 51 -2.60 -16.51 20.04
CA VAL A 51 -1.82 -16.62 18.79
C VAL A 51 -0.61 -15.66 18.83
N GLU A 52 -0.74 -14.48 19.42
CA GLU A 52 0.40 -13.57 19.71
C GLU A 52 1.50 -14.27 20.53
N ALA A 53 1.14 -15.16 21.45
CA ALA A 53 2.10 -15.96 22.21
C ALA A 53 2.77 -17.07 21.36
N GLY A 54 2.12 -17.56 20.31
CA GLY A 54 2.66 -18.57 19.38
C GLY A 54 3.48 -18.00 18.22
N VAL A 55 3.25 -16.74 17.83
CA VAL A 55 4.01 -16.04 16.76
C VAL A 55 5.50 -15.88 17.10
N LEU A 56 5.87 -15.89 18.38
CA LEU A 56 7.27 -15.84 18.83
C LEU A 56 8.11 -17.03 18.35
N GLN A 57 7.50 -18.12 17.85
CA GLN A 57 8.20 -19.31 17.39
C GLN A 57 8.56 -19.30 15.88
N GLY A 58 8.03 -18.33 15.10
CA GLY A 58 8.30 -18.16 13.66
C GLY A 58 9.28 -17.03 13.29
N ALA A 59 9.90 -16.40 14.29
CA ALA A 59 10.55 -15.10 14.18
C ALA A 59 11.70 -15.00 13.15
N ALA A 60 12.40 -16.09 12.83
CA ALA A 60 13.58 -16.02 11.94
C ALA A 60 13.23 -15.73 10.47
N ALA A 61 12.13 -16.32 9.96
CA ALA A 61 11.71 -16.13 8.57
C ALA A 61 11.03 -14.75 8.35
N ASP A 62 10.21 -14.33 9.32
CA ASP A 62 9.52 -13.04 9.26
C ASP A 62 10.49 -11.85 9.44
N THR A 63 11.56 -12.02 10.21
CA THR A 63 12.62 -11.00 10.35
C THR A 63 13.38 -10.81 9.04
N ALA A 64 13.68 -11.89 8.30
CA ALA A 64 14.37 -11.80 7.02
C ALA A 64 13.52 -11.12 5.95
N LEU A 65 12.23 -11.47 5.85
CA LEU A 65 11.31 -10.82 4.92
C LEU A 65 11.12 -9.33 5.26
N ARG A 66 10.99 -9.01 6.56
CA ARG A 66 10.89 -7.62 7.04
C ARG A 66 12.14 -6.81 6.72
N ALA A 67 13.33 -7.38 6.92
CA ALA A 67 14.59 -6.73 6.59
C ALA A 67 14.75 -6.48 5.08
N VAL A 68 14.32 -7.42 4.23
CA VAL A 68 14.32 -7.23 2.76
C VAL A 68 13.35 -6.12 2.35
N LEU A 69 12.16 -6.06 2.95
CA LEU A 69 11.19 -5.00 2.68
C LEU A 69 11.70 -3.62 3.13
N GLU A 70 12.40 -3.56 4.26
CA GLU A 70 13.02 -2.33 4.79
C GLU A 70 14.20 -1.86 3.92
N GLN A 71 15.10 -2.76 3.52
CA GLN A 71 16.17 -2.45 2.56
C GLN A 71 15.63 -1.97 1.22
N LYS A 72 14.53 -2.59 0.75
CA LYS A 72 13.87 -2.17 -0.48
C LYS A 72 13.24 -0.78 -0.33
N ALA A 73 12.63 -0.48 0.81
CA ALA A 73 12.07 0.84 1.10
C ALA A 73 13.15 1.93 1.13
N ASP A 74 14.28 1.68 1.80
CA ASP A 74 15.43 2.59 1.82
C ASP A 74 16.03 2.82 0.43
N ALA A 75 16.09 1.77 -0.39
CA ALA A 75 16.58 1.86 -1.77
C ALA A 75 15.61 2.67 -2.66
N ASP A 76 14.31 2.46 -2.50
CA ASP A 76 13.27 3.20 -3.22
C ASP A 76 13.29 4.69 -2.82
N GLU A 77 13.49 5.02 -1.53
CA GLU A 77 13.60 6.40 -1.04
C GLU A 77 14.84 7.12 -1.60
N LYS A 78 16.02 6.49 -1.56
CA LYS A 78 17.24 7.03 -2.17
C LYS A 78 17.05 7.31 -3.66
N ARG A 79 16.38 6.39 -4.36
CA ARG A 79 16.10 6.53 -5.79
C ARG A 79 15.17 7.70 -6.08
N ILE A 80 14.16 7.93 -5.22
CA ILE A 80 13.25 9.06 -5.32
C ILE A 80 14.02 10.38 -5.16
N ASP A 81 14.93 10.46 -4.20
CA ASP A 81 15.71 11.68 -3.96
C ASP A 81 16.70 11.99 -5.09
N GLU A 82 17.39 10.97 -5.62
CA GLU A 82 18.22 11.12 -6.82
C GLU A 82 17.41 11.68 -8.00
N LEU A 83 16.24 11.07 -8.26
CA LEU A 83 15.37 11.50 -9.34
C LEU A 83 14.84 12.92 -9.13
N ARG A 84 14.56 13.32 -7.89
CA ARG A 84 14.12 14.69 -7.56
C ARG A 84 15.20 15.71 -7.85
N VAL A 85 16.43 15.46 -7.42
CA VAL A 85 17.58 16.35 -7.69
C VAL A 85 17.82 16.48 -9.19
N GLU A 86 17.80 15.36 -9.92
CA GLU A 86 17.98 15.41 -11.37
C GLU A 86 16.80 16.12 -12.06
N ASN A 87 15.56 15.93 -11.60
CA ASN A 87 14.41 16.65 -12.16
C ASN A 87 14.54 18.17 -11.98
N GLU A 88 15.01 18.60 -10.80
CA GLU A 88 15.28 20.01 -10.53
C GLU A 88 16.38 20.55 -11.44
N ARG A 89 17.48 19.80 -11.58
CA ARG A 89 18.59 20.15 -12.48
C ARG A 89 18.12 20.27 -13.92
N LEU A 90 17.37 19.29 -14.43
CA LEU A 90 16.81 19.31 -15.78
C LEU A 90 15.89 20.51 -15.98
N ARG A 91 15.05 20.86 -15.00
CA ARG A 91 14.17 22.04 -15.08
C ARG A 91 14.95 23.35 -15.19
N ARG A 92 16.06 23.48 -14.46
CA ARG A 92 16.95 24.66 -14.57
C ARG A 92 17.56 24.74 -15.96
N ILE A 93 18.18 23.66 -16.43
CA ILE A 93 18.79 23.61 -17.78
C ILE A 93 17.75 23.90 -18.87
N VAL A 94 16.56 23.32 -18.78
CA VAL A 94 15.47 23.59 -19.74
C VAL A 94 15.09 25.07 -19.73
N THR A 95 14.99 25.69 -18.56
CA THR A 95 14.69 27.13 -18.45
C THR A 95 15.80 27.98 -19.08
N ASP A 96 17.06 27.68 -18.79
CA ASP A 96 18.21 28.40 -19.34
C ASP A 96 18.24 28.28 -20.88
N LEU A 97 18.06 27.07 -21.41
CA LEU A 97 17.98 26.81 -22.84
C LEU A 97 16.79 27.50 -23.51
N LEU A 98 15.63 27.56 -22.85
CA LEU A 98 14.46 28.29 -23.36
C LEU A 98 14.74 29.80 -23.44
N LEU A 99 15.40 30.37 -22.44
CA LEU A 99 15.79 31.78 -22.46
C LEU A 99 16.82 32.06 -23.55
N GLU A 100 17.80 31.19 -23.74
CA GLU A 100 18.75 31.28 -24.86
C GLU A 100 18.05 31.17 -26.21
N LYS A 101 17.13 30.21 -26.36
CA LYS A 101 16.30 30.06 -27.56
C LYS A 101 15.54 31.37 -27.85
N MET A 102 14.87 31.93 -26.85
CA MET A 102 14.11 33.18 -27.01
C MET A 102 15.02 34.35 -27.44
N LYS A 103 16.21 34.49 -26.84
CA LYS A 103 17.18 35.52 -27.23
C LYS A 103 17.63 35.34 -28.69
N ILE A 104 17.92 34.12 -29.10
CA ILE A 104 18.33 33.81 -30.49
C ILE A 104 17.18 34.11 -31.45
N GLU A 105 15.95 33.72 -31.11
CA GLU A 105 14.77 33.99 -31.94
C GLU A 105 14.46 35.49 -32.03
N GLU A 106 14.65 36.26 -30.96
CA GLU A 106 14.52 37.71 -30.97
C GLU A 106 15.58 38.36 -31.87
N GLN A 107 16.84 37.93 -31.74
CA GLN A 107 17.94 38.38 -32.60
C GLN A 107 17.70 38.07 -34.09
N LEU A 108 17.05 36.94 -34.38
CA LEU A 108 16.69 36.53 -35.74
C LEU A 108 15.33 37.08 -36.20
N GLY A 109 14.60 37.83 -35.35
CA GLY A 109 13.27 38.35 -35.66
C GLY A 109 12.18 37.28 -35.87
N LEU A 110 12.39 36.08 -35.34
CA LEU A 110 11.56 34.89 -35.57
C LEU A 110 10.41 34.72 -34.57
N THR A 111 10.35 35.54 -33.51
CA THR A 111 9.38 35.45 -32.41
C THR A 111 7.89 35.49 -32.83
N GLY A 112 7.59 35.85 -34.08
CA GLY A 112 6.23 35.83 -34.66
C GLY A 112 5.97 34.76 -35.73
N ARG A 113 6.97 33.99 -36.19
CA ARG A 113 6.86 33.15 -37.39
C ARG A 113 6.31 31.75 -37.13
N GLU A 114 6.53 31.18 -35.93
CA GLU A 114 6.00 29.84 -35.55
C GLU A 114 4.47 29.81 -35.44
N LYS A 115 3.82 30.93 -35.10
CA LYS A 115 2.35 31.00 -34.95
C LYS A 115 1.58 30.96 -36.28
N ASN A 116 2.26 31.12 -37.42
CA ASN A 116 1.62 31.23 -38.73
C ASN A 116 1.75 29.98 -39.61
N VAL A 117 2.38 28.90 -39.12
CA VAL A 117 2.61 27.65 -39.88
C VAL A 117 1.51 26.58 -39.63
N GLY A 118 0.53 26.85 -38.76
CA GLY A 118 -0.53 25.90 -38.38
C GLY A 118 -1.95 26.22 -38.86
N ARG A 119 -2.15 27.18 -39.77
CA ARG A 119 -3.45 27.48 -40.40
C ARG A 119 -3.29 27.51 -41.92
N GLY A 120 -3.32 26.32 -42.53
CA GLY A 120 -3.36 26.11 -43.97
C GLY A 120 -3.97 24.75 -44.23
#